data_AF-A0A371PCG2-F1
#
_entry.id   AF-A0A371PCG2-F1
#
_cell.length_a   1.000
_cell.length_b   1.000
_cell.length_c   1.000
_cell.angle_alpha   90.00
_cell.angle_beta   90.00
_cell.angle_gamma   90.00
#
_symmetry.space_group_name_H-M   'P 1'
#
loop_
_entity.id
_entity.type
_entity.pdbx_description
1 polymer ?
#
loop_
_entity_poly.entity_id
_entity_poly.type
_entity_poly.pdbx_seq_one_letter_code
_entity_poly.pdbx_strand_id
1 'polypeptide(L)'
;MNTKKFSAVAVTAAALLVLGACGSGSSDGGSGSSGDSKAEVAAAQKAVDAAKAVPGTDDLGEPIDVASLKGKTIYSIPIDSKAEFYSVGEKAMKKVAAEAGVNFVTFPSDGTQTSFQQGIQQAINAKAGAIMLNGPLASTLGPQIDAAKKAGIPVIPLHLSDSEGDGTPGLDYEAFAPFNQAARLFTQYAIANLKGEPVHALVIQVSETGPSKGMVKTIEDTLKDEAPSGSKATVVNAPVAQWSTQVQGLVQSALLKDPKINAVLPIYDSIALYAAPGIKQAAPNRDIKIYSFNGTPAILKMVKDGSVAVNVAENPDWVSYVNLDVAFRAMLGVPPIKGETGPLRLIDKSNVDETGNPPASGKGFGDAYPAAFLKLWGLA
;
A
#
# COMPACT_ATOMS: atom_id res chain seq x y z
N MET A 1 -52.96 -38.65 -31.04
CA MET A 1 -53.29 -39.84 -30.24
C MET A 1 -52.73 -39.68 -28.84
N ASN A 2 -53.65 -39.58 -27.86
CA ASN A 2 -53.60 -39.78 -26.41
C ASN A 2 -52.24 -39.80 -25.68
N THR A 3 -51.91 -38.82 -24.82
CA THR A 3 -52.39 -38.52 -23.44
C THR A 3 -52.02 -39.52 -22.33
N LYS A 4 -51.18 -39.01 -21.41
CA LYS A 4 -51.19 -39.09 -19.92
C LYS A 4 -51.19 -40.48 -19.24
N LYS A 5 -50.40 -40.59 -18.16
CA LYS A 5 -50.91 -40.53 -16.76
C LYS A 5 -49.80 -40.58 -15.69
N PHE A 6 -50.00 -39.72 -14.70
CA PHE A 6 -49.45 -39.72 -13.34
C PHE A 6 -49.85 -40.99 -12.57
N SER A 7 -49.07 -41.33 -11.53
CA SER A 7 -49.63 -41.77 -10.25
C SER A 7 -48.69 -41.42 -9.10
N ALA A 8 -49.22 -40.63 -8.16
CA ALA A 8 -48.70 -40.41 -6.82
C ALA A 8 -49.27 -41.50 -5.88
N VAL A 9 -48.51 -41.89 -4.86
CA VAL A 9 -49.04 -42.55 -3.65
C VAL A 9 -48.39 -41.88 -2.44
N ALA A 10 -49.23 -41.53 -1.48
CA ALA A 10 -48.91 -40.87 -0.23
C ALA A 10 -49.17 -41.82 0.97
N VAL A 11 -48.70 -41.38 2.15
CA VAL A 11 -49.03 -41.85 3.53
C VAL A 11 -48.21 -43.09 3.93
N THR A 12 -47.44 -43.09 5.05
CA THR A 12 -47.95 -43.02 6.43
C THR A 12 -46.94 -42.46 7.44
N ALA A 13 -47.45 -41.64 8.36
CA ALA A 13 -46.77 -41.15 9.55
C ALA A 13 -46.80 -42.17 10.69
N ALA A 14 -45.72 -42.27 11.47
CA ALA A 14 -45.73 -42.86 12.80
C ALA A 14 -44.97 -41.95 13.76
N ALA A 15 -45.71 -41.38 14.70
CA ALA A 15 -45.22 -40.59 15.81
C ALA A 15 -44.87 -41.51 16.99
N LEU A 16 -43.75 -41.24 17.65
CA LEU A 16 -43.48 -41.70 19.02
C LEU A 16 -43.01 -40.50 19.84
N LEU A 17 -43.91 -40.04 20.70
CA LEU A 17 -43.69 -39.09 21.79
C LEU A 17 -43.14 -39.84 23.00
N VAL A 18 -42.03 -39.36 23.57
CA VAL A 18 -41.73 -39.53 25.00
C VAL A 18 -41.49 -38.15 25.58
N LEU A 19 -42.39 -37.75 26.47
CA LEU A 19 -42.31 -36.58 27.32
C LEU A 19 -41.48 -36.91 28.57
N GLY A 20 -40.48 -36.10 28.86
CA GLY A 20 -39.84 -35.98 30.17
C GLY A 20 -39.74 -34.49 30.51
N ALA A 21 -40.48 -34.08 31.54
CA ALA A 21 -40.82 -32.69 31.84
C ALA A 21 -39.77 -31.93 32.69
N CYS A 22 -39.70 -30.62 32.40
CA CYS A 22 -39.52 -29.46 33.27
C CYS A 22 -38.41 -29.42 34.34
N GLY A 23 -37.41 -28.59 34.06
CA GLY A 23 -36.70 -27.79 35.06
C GLY A 23 -36.55 -26.36 34.53
N SER A 24 -37.36 -25.44 35.06
CA SER A 24 -37.45 -24.03 34.68
C SER A 24 -36.22 -23.26 35.15
N GLY A 25 -35.58 -22.51 34.24
CA GLY A 25 -34.50 -21.58 34.56
C GLY A 25 -34.13 -20.76 33.34
N SER A 26 -34.92 -19.73 33.03
CA SER A 26 -34.55 -18.73 32.04
C SER A 26 -33.39 -17.90 32.57
N SER A 27 -32.24 -18.01 31.92
CA SER A 27 -31.24 -16.96 31.84
C SER A 27 -30.71 -16.95 30.42
N ASP A 28 -31.04 -15.90 29.66
CA ASP A 28 -30.45 -15.57 28.37
C ASP A 28 -28.93 -15.58 28.49
N GLY A 29 -28.31 -16.65 28.00
CA GLY A 29 -26.86 -16.77 27.86
C GLY A 29 -26.49 -16.40 26.44
N GLY A 30 -25.89 -15.22 26.25
CA GLY A 30 -25.36 -14.77 24.97
C GLY A 30 -24.43 -15.81 24.35
N SER A 31 -24.92 -16.46 23.30
CA SER A 31 -24.17 -17.37 22.45
C SER A 31 -23.70 -16.61 21.21
N GLY A 32 -22.54 -15.97 21.31
CA GLY A 32 -21.82 -15.42 20.17
C GLY A 32 -20.58 -14.68 20.64
N SER A 33 -19.38 -15.23 20.39
CA SER A 33 -18.10 -14.48 20.41
C SER A 33 -16.86 -15.37 20.22
N SER A 34 -16.83 -16.60 20.75
CA SER A 34 -15.59 -17.41 20.75
C SER A 34 -15.37 -18.25 19.49
N GLY A 35 -16.44 -18.54 18.73
CA GLY A 35 -16.37 -19.24 17.45
C GLY A 35 -16.02 -18.30 16.30
N ASP A 36 -16.61 -17.11 16.29
CA ASP A 36 -16.47 -16.12 15.21
C ASP A 36 -15.05 -15.52 15.18
N SER A 37 -14.50 -15.17 16.35
CA SER A 37 -13.11 -14.69 16.49
C SER A 37 -12.05 -15.66 15.98
N LYS A 38 -12.28 -16.98 16.11
CA LYS A 38 -11.35 -17.99 15.54
C LYS A 38 -11.42 -18.04 14.02
N ALA A 39 -12.60 -17.88 13.45
CA ALA A 39 -12.79 -17.89 11.99
C ALA A 39 -12.17 -16.63 11.36
N GLU A 40 -12.38 -15.46 11.96
CA GLU A 40 -11.77 -14.18 11.55
C GLU A 40 -10.24 -14.26 11.56
N VAL A 41 -9.64 -14.73 12.67
CA VAL A 41 -8.19 -14.93 12.78
C VAL A 41 -7.66 -15.90 11.73
N ALA A 42 -8.36 -17.01 11.48
CA ALA A 42 -7.94 -17.98 10.48
C ALA A 42 -8.01 -17.43 9.04
N ALA A 43 -9.06 -16.64 8.73
CA ALA A 43 -9.19 -15.98 7.45
C ALA A 43 -8.10 -14.92 7.23
N ALA A 44 -7.84 -14.09 8.25
CA ALA A 44 -6.77 -13.10 8.22
C ALA A 44 -5.38 -13.77 8.05
N GLN A 45 -5.11 -14.85 8.79
CA GLN A 45 -3.86 -15.60 8.68
C GLN A 45 -3.67 -16.18 7.27
N LYS A 46 -4.71 -16.73 6.65
CA LYS A 46 -4.65 -17.24 5.28
C LYS A 46 -4.30 -16.14 4.27
N ALA A 47 -4.89 -14.96 4.39
CA ALA A 47 -4.58 -13.82 3.52
C ALA A 47 -3.14 -13.35 3.70
N VAL A 48 -2.68 -13.26 4.96
CA VAL A 48 -1.30 -12.92 5.33
C VAL A 48 -0.29 -13.90 4.74
N ASP A 49 -0.52 -15.21 4.87
CA ASP A 49 0.42 -16.22 4.40
C ASP A 49 0.50 -16.23 2.86
N ALA A 50 -0.62 -16.02 2.17
CA ALA A 50 -0.63 -15.87 0.72
C ALA A 50 0.19 -14.65 0.28
N ALA A 51 0.08 -13.53 1.00
CA ALA A 51 0.80 -12.29 0.69
C ALA A 51 2.33 -12.37 0.94
N LYS A 52 2.85 -13.43 1.56
CA LYS A 52 4.31 -13.64 1.75
C LYS A 52 5.00 -14.21 0.51
N ALA A 53 4.24 -14.72 -0.46
CA ALA A 53 4.79 -15.31 -1.67
C ALA A 53 5.65 -14.29 -2.43
N VAL A 54 6.71 -14.77 -3.08
CA VAL A 54 7.49 -13.94 -3.99
C VAL A 54 6.62 -13.65 -5.23
N PRO A 55 6.40 -12.38 -5.59
CA PRO A 55 5.58 -12.06 -6.76
C PRO A 55 6.19 -12.55 -8.08
N GLY A 56 5.32 -12.94 -9.01
CA GLY A 56 5.68 -13.31 -10.39
C GLY A 56 5.74 -12.10 -11.32
N THR A 57 6.10 -12.35 -12.59
CA THR A 57 6.25 -11.33 -13.65
C THR A 57 5.33 -11.59 -14.84
N ASP A 58 4.22 -12.29 -14.61
CA ASP A 58 3.36 -12.79 -15.69
C ASP A 58 2.44 -11.71 -16.28
N ASP A 59 2.24 -10.61 -15.55
CA ASP A 59 1.29 -9.54 -15.89
C ASP A 59 1.99 -8.18 -16.00
N LEU A 60 2.99 -8.08 -16.89
CA LEU A 60 3.69 -6.82 -17.17
C LEU A 60 3.09 -6.07 -18.38
N GLY A 61 1.98 -6.56 -18.93
CA GLY A 61 1.33 -6.00 -20.11
C GLY A 61 2.07 -6.24 -21.43
N GLU A 62 1.64 -5.51 -22.47
CA GLU A 62 2.14 -5.67 -23.83
C GLU A 62 3.55 -5.06 -24.01
N PRO A 63 4.46 -5.72 -24.76
CA PRO A 63 5.80 -5.20 -25.03
C PRO A 63 5.81 -3.85 -25.76
N ILE A 64 6.83 -3.05 -25.48
CA ILE A 64 7.11 -1.76 -26.13
C ILE A 64 8.57 -1.71 -26.60
N ASP A 65 8.86 -0.95 -27.67
CA ASP A 65 10.24 -0.73 -28.13
C ASP A 65 10.71 0.67 -27.70
N VAL A 66 11.65 0.69 -26.74
CA VAL A 66 12.17 1.95 -26.17
C VAL A 66 13.40 2.49 -26.90
N ALA A 67 13.86 1.85 -27.98
CA ALA A 67 15.09 2.25 -28.69
C ALA A 67 15.06 3.72 -29.16
N SER A 68 13.89 4.24 -29.55
CA SER A 68 13.70 5.63 -29.98
C SER A 68 13.81 6.65 -28.85
N LEU A 69 13.75 6.22 -27.58
CA LEU A 69 13.85 7.09 -26.41
C LEU A 69 15.30 7.36 -26.00
N LYS A 70 16.28 6.66 -26.58
CA LYS A 70 17.69 6.84 -26.24
C LYS A 70 18.13 8.29 -26.35
N GLY A 71 18.77 8.80 -25.29
CA GLY A 71 19.24 10.18 -25.17
C GLY A 71 18.17 11.20 -24.77
N LYS A 72 16.89 10.81 -24.67
CA LYS A 72 15.85 11.66 -24.07
C LYS A 72 16.08 11.81 -22.57
N THR A 73 15.41 12.78 -21.95
CA THR A 73 15.55 13.07 -20.52
C THR A 73 14.20 13.02 -19.82
N ILE A 74 14.10 12.24 -18.76
CA ILE A 74 12.97 12.26 -17.81
C ILE A 74 13.34 13.16 -16.63
N TYR A 75 12.42 14.04 -16.24
CA TYR A 75 12.52 14.81 -14.99
C TYR A 75 11.55 14.24 -13.95
N SER A 76 12.06 13.85 -12.80
CA SER A 76 11.26 13.40 -11.66
C SER A 76 11.23 14.47 -10.57
N ILE A 77 10.04 14.73 -10.03
CA ILE A 77 9.78 15.71 -8.98
C ILE A 77 9.11 14.97 -7.82
N PRO A 78 9.88 14.46 -6.84
CA PRO A 78 9.33 13.79 -5.68
C PRO A 78 8.60 14.75 -4.74
N ILE A 79 7.80 14.25 -3.80
CA ILE A 79 7.16 15.11 -2.80
C ILE A 79 8.21 15.76 -1.90
N ASP A 80 9.19 14.99 -1.41
CA ASP A 80 10.31 15.45 -0.60
C ASP A 80 11.51 14.56 -0.91
N SER A 81 12.56 15.15 -1.48
CA SER A 81 13.78 14.45 -1.86
C SER A 81 14.56 13.87 -0.68
N LYS A 82 14.24 14.28 0.56
CA LYS A 82 14.92 13.83 1.79
C LYS A 82 14.31 12.58 2.38
N ALA A 83 13.05 12.24 2.06
CA ALA A 83 12.40 11.06 2.58
C ALA A 83 12.97 9.78 1.93
N GLU A 84 13.21 8.74 2.75
CA GLU A 84 13.96 7.55 2.34
C GLU A 84 13.34 6.88 1.11
N PHE A 85 12.01 6.69 1.13
CA PHE A 85 11.24 6.10 0.02
C PHE A 85 11.58 6.74 -1.33
N TYR A 86 11.49 8.08 -1.40
CA TYR A 86 11.82 8.83 -2.62
C TYR A 86 13.31 8.74 -2.94
N SER A 87 14.20 8.94 -1.96
CA SER A 87 15.64 8.91 -2.23
C SER A 87 16.14 7.55 -2.76
N VAL A 88 15.50 6.45 -2.34
CA VAL A 88 15.80 5.08 -2.80
C VAL A 88 15.19 4.86 -4.19
N GLY A 89 13.91 5.18 -4.38
CA GLY A 89 13.23 5.04 -5.66
C GLY A 89 13.85 5.88 -6.78
N GLU A 90 14.20 7.15 -6.51
CA GLU A 90 14.85 8.04 -7.47
C GLU A 90 16.23 7.50 -7.92
N LYS A 91 17.00 6.89 -7.01
CA LYS A 91 18.28 6.23 -7.36
C LYS A 91 18.05 4.98 -8.21
N ALA A 92 17.04 4.18 -7.88
CA ALA A 92 16.67 2.99 -8.64
C ALA A 92 16.16 3.36 -10.04
N MET A 93 15.21 4.29 -10.17
CA MET A 93 14.75 4.83 -11.46
C MET A 93 15.91 5.38 -12.30
N LYS A 94 16.84 6.13 -11.69
CA LYS A 94 18.03 6.60 -12.42
C LYS A 94 18.88 5.46 -12.99
N LYS A 95 19.07 4.38 -12.23
CA LYS A 95 19.82 3.20 -12.68
C LYS A 95 19.08 2.49 -13.82
N VAL A 96 17.77 2.26 -13.66
CA VAL A 96 16.95 1.55 -14.63
C VAL A 96 16.80 2.34 -15.94
N ALA A 97 16.60 3.66 -15.87
CA ALA A 97 16.54 4.53 -17.04
C ALA A 97 17.84 4.48 -17.87
N ALA A 98 18.99 4.30 -17.21
CA ALA A 98 20.29 4.18 -17.89
C ALA A 98 20.39 2.90 -18.74
N GLU A 99 19.72 1.80 -18.36
CA GLU A 99 19.65 0.57 -19.17
C GLU A 99 18.95 0.83 -20.53
N ALA A 100 17.95 1.72 -20.55
CA ALA A 100 17.27 2.19 -21.76
C ALA A 100 18.02 3.33 -22.49
N GLY A 101 19.17 3.77 -21.96
CA GLY A 101 19.90 4.92 -22.48
C GLY A 101 19.14 6.26 -22.33
N VAL A 102 18.20 6.34 -21.39
CA VAL A 102 17.42 7.54 -21.07
C VAL A 102 18.08 8.27 -19.90
N ASN A 103 18.26 9.59 -20.04
CA ASN A 103 18.76 10.42 -18.96
C ASN A 103 17.68 10.62 -17.90
N PHE A 104 18.05 10.60 -16.63
CA PHE A 104 17.12 10.78 -15.53
C PHE A 104 17.60 11.88 -14.58
N VAL A 105 16.75 12.88 -14.33
CA VAL A 105 17.03 14.04 -13.48
C VAL A 105 16.02 14.08 -12.34
N THR A 106 16.49 13.90 -11.11
CA THR A 106 15.70 14.18 -9.91
C THR A 106 15.80 15.67 -9.57
N PHE A 107 14.65 16.36 -9.51
CA PHE A 107 14.56 17.71 -8.99
C PHE A 107 14.54 17.70 -7.45
N PRO A 108 15.36 18.51 -6.77
CA PRO A 108 15.47 18.50 -5.31
C PRO A 108 14.31 19.26 -4.63
N SER A 109 13.11 18.69 -4.67
CA SER A 109 11.93 19.23 -3.99
C SER A 109 12.03 19.15 -2.47
N ASP A 110 11.35 20.07 -1.79
CA ASP A 110 11.36 20.24 -0.33
C ASP A 110 9.99 20.06 0.34
N GLY A 111 9.01 19.50 -0.38
CA GLY A 111 7.63 19.36 0.11
C GLY A 111 6.73 20.56 -0.18
N THR A 112 7.25 21.66 -0.74
CA THR A 112 6.46 22.88 -0.96
C THR A 112 5.92 22.99 -2.39
N GLN A 113 4.75 23.64 -2.51
CA GLN A 113 4.15 23.95 -3.81
C GLN A 113 5.10 24.72 -4.72
N THR A 114 5.86 25.67 -4.18
CA THR A 114 6.83 26.47 -4.94
C THR A 114 7.92 25.59 -5.54
N SER A 115 8.44 24.61 -4.78
CA SER A 115 9.45 23.69 -5.31
C SER A 115 8.91 22.85 -6.47
N PHE A 116 7.66 22.37 -6.38
CA PHE A 116 7.04 21.59 -7.47
C PHE A 116 6.86 22.42 -8.75
N GLN A 117 6.42 23.68 -8.61
CA GLN A 117 6.28 24.60 -9.74
C GLN A 117 7.63 24.89 -10.43
N GLN A 118 8.69 25.10 -9.65
CA GLN A 118 10.04 25.30 -10.16
C GLN A 118 10.56 24.07 -10.90
N GLY A 119 10.33 22.88 -10.35
CA GLY A 119 10.71 21.61 -10.98
C GLY A 119 10.06 21.43 -12.35
N ILE A 120 8.75 21.68 -12.46
CA ILE A 120 8.04 21.58 -13.74
C ILE A 120 8.61 22.61 -14.74
N GLN A 121 8.81 23.85 -14.31
CA GLN A 121 9.37 24.88 -15.18
C GLN A 121 10.77 24.53 -15.68
N GLN A 122 11.61 23.96 -14.82
CA GLN A 122 12.95 23.51 -15.20
C GLN A 122 12.90 22.38 -16.23
N ALA A 123 11.99 21.42 -16.06
CA ALA A 123 11.79 20.33 -17.00
C ALA A 123 11.31 20.82 -18.38
N ILE A 124 10.37 21.79 -18.39
CA ILE A 124 9.92 22.45 -19.63
C ILE A 124 11.10 23.14 -20.33
N ASN A 125 11.88 23.94 -19.60
CA ASN A 125 13.03 24.65 -20.15
C ASN A 125 14.10 23.68 -20.70
N ALA A 126 14.28 22.53 -20.05
CA ALA A 126 15.19 21.47 -20.46
C ALA A 126 14.64 20.62 -21.63
N LYS A 127 13.41 20.87 -22.09
CA LYS A 127 12.71 20.07 -23.12
C LYS A 127 12.70 18.58 -22.76
N ALA A 128 12.34 18.28 -21.51
CA ALA A 128 12.22 16.91 -21.03
C ALA A 128 11.30 16.09 -21.95
N GLY A 129 11.59 14.79 -22.10
CA GLY A 129 10.72 13.85 -22.77
C GLY A 129 9.49 13.49 -21.93
N ALA A 130 9.60 13.56 -20.60
CA ALA A 130 8.49 13.41 -19.67
C ALA A 130 8.79 14.10 -18.33
N ILE A 131 7.72 14.44 -17.61
CA ILE A 131 7.76 14.92 -16.22
C ILE A 131 7.02 13.92 -15.35
N MET A 132 7.68 13.39 -14.33
CA MET A 132 7.05 12.55 -13.31
C MET A 132 6.81 13.37 -12.05
N LEU A 133 5.57 13.38 -11.56
CA LEU A 133 5.19 13.97 -10.28
C LEU A 133 5.05 12.85 -9.26
N ASN A 134 6.11 12.59 -8.49
CA ASN A 134 6.18 11.45 -7.59
C ASN A 134 5.67 11.83 -6.19
N GLY A 135 4.34 11.80 -6.01
CA GLY A 135 3.64 12.18 -4.79
C GLY A 135 2.93 13.56 -4.78
N PRO A 136 3.45 14.65 -5.39
CA PRO A 136 2.74 15.92 -5.44
C PRO A 136 1.34 15.81 -6.06
N LEU A 137 0.35 16.45 -5.44
CA LEU A 137 -1.02 16.48 -5.95
C LEU A 137 -1.10 17.27 -7.27
N ALA A 138 -1.33 16.58 -8.38
CA ALA A 138 -1.48 17.20 -9.70
C ALA A 138 -2.60 18.26 -9.73
N SER A 139 -3.68 18.08 -8.96
CA SER A 139 -4.80 19.02 -8.86
C SER A 139 -4.40 20.42 -8.37
N THR A 140 -3.24 20.55 -7.72
CA THR A 140 -2.70 21.83 -7.24
C THR A 140 -1.79 22.53 -8.27
N LEU A 141 -1.45 21.85 -9.37
CA LEU A 141 -0.43 22.24 -10.35
C LEU A 141 -1.01 22.48 -11.76
N GLY A 142 -2.32 22.70 -11.87
CA GLY A 142 -3.03 22.85 -13.15
C GLY A 142 -2.35 23.78 -14.17
N PRO A 143 -2.02 25.05 -13.83
CA PRO A 143 -1.34 25.96 -14.76
C PRO A 143 0.02 25.43 -15.26
N GLN A 144 0.78 24.75 -14.40
CA GLN A 144 2.09 24.19 -14.74
C GLN A 144 1.96 22.95 -15.63
N ILE A 145 0.97 22.09 -15.34
CA ILE A 145 0.62 20.93 -16.17
C ILE A 145 0.17 21.37 -17.56
N ASP A 146 -0.66 22.41 -17.65
CA ASP A 146 -1.10 22.97 -18.94
C ASP A 146 0.07 23.53 -19.75
N ALA A 147 1.05 24.16 -19.10
CA ALA A 147 2.26 24.64 -19.74
C ALA A 147 3.12 23.49 -20.29
N ALA A 148 3.29 22.41 -19.53
CA ALA A 148 4.00 21.22 -19.98
C ALA A 148 3.29 20.54 -21.16
N LYS A 149 1.96 20.40 -21.11
CA LYS A 149 1.15 19.88 -22.22
C LYS A 149 1.29 20.71 -23.49
N LYS A 150 1.25 22.05 -23.39
CA LYS A 150 1.49 22.96 -24.53
C LYS A 150 2.89 22.82 -25.12
N ALA A 151 3.87 22.42 -24.31
CA ALA A 151 5.23 22.12 -24.76
C ALA A 151 5.38 20.70 -25.33
N GLY A 152 4.32 19.89 -25.34
CA GLY A 152 4.34 18.50 -25.82
C GLY A 152 4.99 17.54 -24.83
N ILE A 153 5.06 17.88 -23.55
CA ILE A 153 5.71 17.06 -22.52
C ILE A 153 4.62 16.38 -21.66
N PRO A 154 4.52 15.04 -21.67
CA PRO A 154 3.59 14.34 -20.80
C PRO A 154 3.97 14.54 -19.32
N VAL A 155 2.94 14.77 -18.49
CA VAL A 155 3.06 14.85 -17.03
C VAL A 155 2.39 13.62 -16.45
N ILE A 156 3.15 12.84 -15.68
CA ILE A 156 2.76 11.53 -15.16
C ILE A 156 2.77 11.59 -13.63
N PRO A 157 1.63 11.57 -12.95
CA PRO A 157 1.58 11.34 -11.53
C PRO A 157 2.08 9.93 -11.22
N LEU A 158 2.85 9.79 -10.16
CA LEU A 158 3.24 8.50 -9.62
C LEU A 158 2.76 8.41 -8.18
N HIS A 159 2.28 7.23 -7.80
CA HIS A 159 1.99 6.89 -6.41
C HIS A 159 0.93 7.82 -5.78
N LEU A 160 -0.08 8.21 -6.58
CA LEU A 160 -1.12 9.17 -6.18
C LEU A 160 -2.49 8.51 -5.98
N SER A 161 -2.85 7.58 -6.86
CA SER A 161 -4.11 6.85 -6.82
C SER A 161 -3.92 5.37 -6.50
N ASP A 162 -4.94 4.78 -5.88
CA ASP A 162 -5.03 3.33 -5.69
C ASP A 162 -5.24 2.59 -7.01
N SER A 163 -4.72 1.37 -7.14
CA SER A 163 -4.81 0.54 -8.36
C SER A 163 -6.23 0.33 -8.88
N GLU A 164 -7.23 0.36 -8.00
CA GLU A 164 -8.64 0.21 -8.38
C GLU A 164 -9.33 1.56 -8.67
N GLY A 165 -8.61 2.67 -8.56
CA GLY A 165 -9.10 4.03 -8.79
C GLY A 165 -9.15 4.44 -10.27
N ASP A 166 -9.81 5.57 -10.51
CA ASP A 166 -9.98 6.14 -11.86
C ASP A 166 -8.74 6.92 -12.36
N GLY A 167 -7.70 7.05 -11.53
CA GLY A 167 -6.52 7.86 -11.81
C GLY A 167 -6.78 9.36 -11.71
N THR A 168 -5.81 10.14 -12.15
CA THR A 168 -5.82 11.60 -12.02
C THR A 168 -6.64 12.24 -13.12
N PRO A 169 -7.71 13.00 -12.78
CA PRO A 169 -8.55 13.65 -13.78
C PRO A 169 -7.75 14.55 -14.73
N GLY A 170 -7.91 14.31 -16.02
CA GLY A 170 -7.29 15.11 -17.09
C GLY A 170 -5.82 14.75 -17.37
N LEU A 171 -5.31 13.64 -16.86
CA LEU A 171 -4.01 13.08 -17.24
C LEU A 171 -4.21 11.65 -17.74
N ASP A 172 -3.59 11.34 -18.88
CA ASP A 172 -3.78 10.05 -19.55
C ASP A 172 -2.90 8.95 -18.98
N TYR A 173 -1.83 9.31 -18.26
CA TYR A 173 -0.83 8.39 -17.73
C TYR A 173 -0.66 8.60 -16.23
N GLU A 174 -0.64 7.51 -15.47
CA GLU A 174 -0.34 7.49 -14.05
C GLU A 174 0.22 6.12 -13.66
N ALA A 175 1.23 6.12 -12.79
CA ALA A 175 1.64 4.90 -12.09
C ALA A 175 0.91 4.83 -10.75
N PHE A 176 0.14 3.77 -10.56
CA PHE A 176 -0.70 3.58 -9.39
C PHE A 176 0.09 2.86 -8.28
N ALA A 177 -0.51 2.71 -7.11
CA ALA A 177 -0.03 1.76 -6.11
C ALA A 177 -1.19 1.05 -5.41
N PRO A 178 -0.99 -0.18 -4.88
CA PRO A 178 -2.04 -1.00 -4.29
C PRO A 178 -2.31 -0.61 -2.82
N PHE A 179 -2.57 0.67 -2.58
CA PHE A 179 -2.68 1.27 -1.25
C PHE A 179 -3.76 0.63 -0.38
N ASN A 180 -4.96 0.44 -0.92
CA ASN A 180 -6.10 -0.11 -0.20
C ASN A 180 -5.86 -1.60 0.10
N GLN A 181 -5.30 -2.34 -0.86
CA GLN A 181 -4.90 -3.72 -0.63
C GLN A 181 -3.84 -3.82 0.48
N ALA A 182 -2.84 -2.94 0.48
CA ALA A 182 -1.84 -2.90 1.54
C ALA A 182 -2.45 -2.55 2.90
N ALA A 183 -3.33 -1.56 2.95
CA ALA A 183 -4.07 -1.15 4.14
C ALA A 183 -4.87 -2.28 4.76
N ARG A 184 -5.56 -3.05 3.92
CA ARG A 184 -6.27 -4.27 4.33
C ARG A 184 -5.28 -5.31 4.86
N LEU A 185 -4.19 -5.60 4.14
CA LEU A 185 -3.23 -6.65 4.52
C LEU A 185 -2.51 -6.37 5.85
N PHE A 186 -2.03 -5.16 6.11
CA PHE A 186 -1.38 -4.88 7.40
C PHE A 186 -2.40 -4.85 8.55
N THR A 187 -3.66 -4.54 8.28
CA THR A 187 -4.75 -4.62 9.26
C THR A 187 -5.12 -6.07 9.56
N GLN A 188 -5.23 -6.92 8.54
CA GLN A 188 -5.40 -8.37 8.68
C GLN A 188 -4.25 -9.00 9.44
N TYR A 189 -3.02 -8.54 9.23
CA TYR A 189 -1.90 -8.99 10.03
C TYR A 189 -2.06 -8.62 11.50
N ALA A 190 -2.56 -7.43 11.83
CA ALA A 190 -2.87 -7.06 13.23
C ALA A 190 -3.95 -7.98 13.84
N ILE A 191 -5.00 -8.31 13.08
CA ILE A 191 -6.06 -9.25 13.50
C ILE A 191 -5.46 -10.63 13.81
N ALA A 192 -4.66 -11.18 12.90
CA ALA A 192 -4.01 -12.47 13.08
C ALA A 192 -3.02 -12.47 14.26
N ASN A 193 -2.22 -11.40 14.39
CA ASN A 193 -1.18 -11.26 15.41
C ASN A 193 -1.77 -11.18 16.83
N LEU A 194 -2.92 -10.52 16.98
CA LEU A 194 -3.62 -10.34 18.27
C LEU A 194 -4.50 -11.54 18.67
N LYS A 195 -4.51 -12.63 17.89
CA LYS A 195 -5.04 -13.96 18.25
C LYS A 195 -6.46 -13.96 18.82
N GLY A 196 -7.32 -13.12 18.25
CA GLY A 196 -8.75 -13.04 18.59
C GLY A 196 -9.10 -11.97 19.62
N GLU A 197 -8.13 -11.22 20.13
CA GLU A 197 -8.42 -9.98 20.85
C GLU A 197 -8.93 -8.88 19.90
N PRO A 198 -9.88 -8.04 20.33
CA PRO A 198 -10.29 -6.87 19.56
C PRO A 198 -9.10 -5.96 19.23
N VAL A 199 -9.03 -5.54 17.97
CA VAL A 199 -7.98 -4.63 17.50
C VAL A 199 -8.41 -3.20 17.78
N HIS A 200 -7.73 -2.55 18.72
CA HIS A 200 -7.87 -1.12 19.00
C HIS A 200 -6.69 -0.40 18.35
N ALA A 201 -6.87 -0.02 17.08
CA ALA A 201 -5.82 0.57 16.27
C ALA A 201 -5.69 2.08 16.50
N LEU A 202 -4.48 2.58 16.66
CA LEU A 202 -4.13 3.97 16.39
C LEU A 202 -3.69 4.08 14.93
N VAL A 203 -4.51 4.71 14.10
CA VAL A 203 -4.19 4.97 12.70
C VAL A 203 -3.56 6.34 12.57
N ILE A 204 -2.37 6.42 11.98
CA ILE A 204 -1.68 7.69 11.71
C ILE A 204 -1.80 7.95 10.22
N GLN A 205 -2.67 8.89 9.87
CA GLN A 205 -2.97 9.28 8.49
C GLN A 205 -2.20 10.53 8.04
N VAL A 206 -2.27 10.82 6.74
CA VAL A 206 -1.64 11.97 6.09
C VAL A 206 -2.66 12.59 5.14
N SER A 207 -3.64 13.29 5.73
CA SER A 207 -4.89 13.67 5.06
C SER A 207 -4.74 14.54 3.82
N GLU A 208 -3.59 15.20 3.65
CA GLU A 208 -3.27 16.01 2.49
C GLU A 208 -2.78 15.20 1.27
N THR A 209 -2.57 13.89 1.41
CA THR A 209 -2.16 13.01 0.31
C THR A 209 -3.36 12.33 -0.34
N GLY A 210 -3.26 12.03 -1.64
CA GLY A 210 -4.32 11.38 -2.41
C GLY A 210 -4.82 10.04 -1.80
N PRO A 211 -3.93 9.09 -1.47
CA PRO A 211 -4.35 7.77 -1.00
C PRO A 211 -4.95 7.73 0.41
N SER A 212 -4.64 8.72 1.26
CA SER A 212 -4.90 8.64 2.71
C SER A 212 -6.36 8.35 3.05
N LYS A 213 -7.32 8.98 2.35
CA LYS A 213 -8.74 8.78 2.62
C LYS A 213 -9.18 7.33 2.31
N GLY A 214 -8.71 6.78 1.19
CA GLY A 214 -8.98 5.40 0.79
C GLY A 214 -8.43 4.41 1.81
N MET A 215 -7.15 4.56 2.15
CA MET A 215 -6.48 3.68 3.11
C MET A 215 -7.15 3.70 4.49
N VAL A 216 -7.48 4.87 5.03
CA VAL A 216 -8.15 4.98 6.34
C VAL A 216 -9.52 4.30 6.30
N LYS A 217 -10.31 4.55 5.24
CA LYS A 217 -11.59 3.87 5.06
C LYS A 217 -11.42 2.35 4.99
N THR A 218 -10.42 1.86 4.25
CA THR A 218 -10.16 0.41 4.15
C THR A 218 -9.75 -0.18 5.50
N ILE A 219 -8.96 0.53 6.31
CA ILE A 219 -8.62 0.08 7.68
C ILE A 219 -9.88 -0.01 8.54
N GLU A 220 -10.71 1.03 8.53
CA GLU A 220 -11.96 1.07 9.30
C GLU A 220 -12.93 -0.04 8.89
N ASP A 221 -13.12 -0.25 7.58
CA ASP A 221 -13.96 -1.33 7.05
C ASP A 221 -13.39 -2.71 7.40
N THR A 222 -12.07 -2.91 7.28
CA THR A 222 -11.43 -4.19 7.64
C THR A 222 -11.59 -4.50 9.13
N LEU A 223 -11.43 -3.50 10.01
CA LEU A 223 -11.65 -3.66 11.45
C LEU A 223 -13.13 -3.92 11.80
N LYS A 224 -14.05 -3.41 11.00
CA LYS A 224 -15.48 -3.60 11.23
C LYS A 224 -15.98 -4.96 10.72
N ASP A 225 -15.52 -5.36 9.54
CA ASP A 225 -16.10 -6.47 8.78
C ASP A 225 -15.29 -7.77 8.92
N GLU A 226 -14.01 -7.70 9.31
CA GLU A 226 -13.10 -8.86 9.34
C GLU A 226 -12.42 -9.11 10.69
N ALA A 227 -12.56 -8.20 11.66
CA ALA A 227 -11.91 -8.30 12.97
C ALA A 227 -12.88 -8.69 14.10
N PRO A 228 -12.37 -9.19 15.23
CA PRO A 228 -13.19 -9.50 16.40
C PRO A 228 -14.05 -8.33 16.85
N SER A 229 -15.28 -8.66 17.26
CA SER A 229 -16.25 -7.67 17.76
C SER A 229 -15.63 -6.75 18.82
N GLY A 230 -15.86 -5.44 18.67
CA GLY A 230 -15.27 -4.40 19.52
C GLY A 230 -13.97 -3.80 18.96
N SER A 231 -13.46 -4.32 17.84
CA SER A 231 -12.36 -3.68 17.09
C SER A 231 -12.76 -2.28 16.61
N LYS A 232 -11.82 -1.34 16.64
CA LYS A 232 -12.05 0.06 16.23
C LYS A 232 -10.73 0.77 15.89
N ALA A 233 -10.83 1.80 15.05
CA ALA A 233 -9.75 2.74 14.80
C ALA A 233 -9.90 4.03 15.63
N THR A 234 -8.77 4.58 16.05
CA THR A 234 -8.62 5.99 16.46
C THR A 234 -7.68 6.64 15.47
N VAL A 235 -8.18 7.63 14.73
CA VAL A 235 -7.40 8.27 13.65
C VAL A 235 -6.79 9.58 14.15
N VAL A 236 -5.50 9.76 13.90
CA VAL A 236 -4.77 11.02 14.09
C VAL A 236 -4.09 11.42 12.79
N ASN A 237 -3.96 12.73 12.53
CA ASN A 237 -3.32 13.24 11.32
C ASN A 237 -1.92 13.77 11.62
N ALA A 238 -0.95 13.42 10.79
CA ALA A 238 0.40 13.97 10.84
C ALA A 238 0.88 14.30 9.42
N PRO A 239 0.91 15.59 9.03
CA PRO A 239 1.39 16.00 7.71
C PRO A 239 2.84 15.61 7.45
N VAL A 240 3.22 15.38 6.18
CA VAL A 240 4.56 14.91 5.79
C VAL A 240 5.68 15.76 6.39
N ALA A 241 5.57 17.08 6.26
CA ALA A 241 6.57 18.03 6.77
C ALA A 241 6.70 18.06 8.31
N GLN A 242 5.76 17.43 9.04
CA GLN A 242 5.65 17.47 10.49
C GLN A 242 5.94 16.12 11.16
N TRP A 243 6.29 15.08 10.40
CA TRP A 243 6.53 13.75 10.96
C TRP A 243 7.60 13.74 12.05
N SER A 244 8.73 14.42 11.81
CA SER A 244 9.86 14.46 12.74
C SER A 244 9.59 15.25 14.03
N THR A 245 8.57 16.11 14.03
CA THR A 245 8.27 17.00 15.16
C THR A 245 6.99 16.63 15.90
N GLN A 246 6.00 16.02 15.24
CA GLN A 246 4.68 15.79 15.83
C GLN A 246 4.35 14.33 16.13
N VAL A 247 4.78 13.36 15.30
CA VAL A 247 4.30 11.97 15.38
C VAL A 247 4.55 11.36 16.75
N GLN A 248 5.73 11.57 17.33
CA GLN A 248 6.06 11.04 18.65
C GLN A 248 5.06 11.53 19.73
N GLY A 249 4.78 12.84 19.78
CA GLY A 249 3.86 13.43 20.76
C GLY A 249 2.40 13.02 20.54
N LEU A 250 1.97 12.86 19.28
CA LEU A 250 0.64 12.36 18.92
C LEU A 250 0.43 10.93 19.43
N VAL A 251 1.40 10.04 19.19
CA VAL A 251 1.35 8.65 19.65
C VAL A 251 1.30 8.57 21.17
N GLN A 252 2.15 9.34 21.86
CA GLN A 252 2.12 9.38 23.33
C GLN A 252 0.77 9.81 23.87
N SER A 253 0.24 10.91 23.35
CA SER A 253 -1.05 11.46 23.77
C SER A 253 -2.19 10.48 23.54
N ALA A 254 -2.20 9.80 22.38
CA ALA A 254 -3.21 8.81 22.05
C ALA A 254 -3.16 7.59 22.99
N LEU A 255 -1.97 7.04 23.26
CA LEU A 255 -1.79 5.89 24.13
C LEU A 255 -2.10 6.18 25.61
N LEU A 256 -1.82 7.39 26.08
CA LEU A 256 -2.18 7.84 27.43
C LEU A 256 -3.70 8.07 27.56
N LYS A 257 -4.34 8.56 26.50
CA LYS A 257 -5.78 8.84 26.47
C LYS A 257 -6.62 7.56 26.37
N ASP A 258 -6.21 6.59 25.55
CA ASP A 258 -6.88 5.29 25.43
C ASP A 258 -5.89 4.14 25.71
N PRO A 259 -5.84 3.66 26.96
CA PRO A 259 -5.01 2.52 27.35
C PRO A 259 -5.37 1.20 26.65
N LYS A 260 -6.48 1.13 25.89
CA LYS A 260 -6.86 -0.08 25.14
C LYS A 260 -6.14 -0.22 23.81
N ILE A 261 -5.58 0.86 23.25
CA ILE A 261 -4.92 0.84 21.94
C ILE A 261 -3.79 -0.20 21.94
N ASN A 262 -3.91 -1.28 21.16
CA ASN A 262 -2.97 -2.41 21.13
C ASN A 262 -2.23 -2.56 19.78
N ALA A 263 -2.52 -1.70 18.80
CA ALA A 263 -1.83 -1.68 17.52
C ALA A 263 -1.64 -0.24 17.01
N VAL A 264 -0.50 0.05 16.36
CA VAL A 264 -0.24 1.33 15.69
C VAL A 264 -0.08 1.09 14.19
N LEU A 265 -0.97 1.68 13.40
CA LEU A 265 -1.09 1.47 11.96
C LEU A 265 -0.80 2.81 11.23
N PRO A 266 0.47 3.20 11.06
CA PRO A 266 0.78 4.31 10.19
C PRO A 266 0.52 3.92 8.74
N ILE A 267 -0.15 4.78 7.97
CA ILE A 267 -0.46 4.45 6.57
C ILE A 267 0.79 4.43 5.67
N TYR A 268 1.91 5.02 6.13
CA TYR A 268 3.20 5.00 5.44
C TYR A 268 4.35 4.67 6.40
N ASP A 269 5.28 3.85 5.92
CA ASP A 269 6.46 3.34 6.64
C ASP A 269 7.27 4.41 7.39
N SER A 270 7.59 5.53 6.74
CA SER A 270 8.50 6.53 7.30
C SER A 270 7.98 7.15 8.62
N ILE A 271 6.67 7.07 8.87
CA ILE A 271 6.04 7.51 10.12
C ILE A 271 6.45 6.59 11.29
N ALA A 272 6.71 5.31 11.04
CA ALA A 272 7.06 4.31 12.06
C ALA A 272 8.36 4.68 12.81
N LEU A 273 9.32 5.33 12.15
CA LEU A 273 10.56 5.83 12.76
C LEU A 273 10.29 6.74 13.96
N TYR A 274 9.22 7.54 13.88
CA TYR A 274 8.83 8.52 14.89
C TYR A 274 7.73 7.98 15.82
N ALA A 275 6.93 7.02 15.36
CA ALA A 275 5.91 6.39 16.19
C ALA A 275 6.53 5.46 17.27
N ALA A 276 7.56 4.69 16.91
CA ALA A 276 8.22 3.73 17.80
C ALA A 276 8.74 4.35 19.13
N PRO A 277 9.48 5.48 19.13
CA PRO A 277 9.88 6.12 20.39
C PRO A 277 8.67 6.66 21.19
N GLY A 278 7.59 7.07 20.51
CA GLY A 278 6.34 7.47 21.16
C GLY A 278 5.70 6.31 21.95
N ILE A 279 5.61 5.13 21.33
CA ILE A 279 5.16 3.89 21.97
C ILE A 279 6.03 3.56 23.17
N LYS A 280 7.35 3.50 22.97
CA LYS A 280 8.31 3.13 24.02
C LYS A 280 8.23 4.03 25.26
N GLN A 281 7.96 5.33 25.07
CA GLN A 281 7.86 6.29 26.18
C GLN A 281 6.51 6.23 26.91
N ALA A 282 5.39 6.17 26.18
CA ALA A 282 4.06 6.19 26.80
C ALA A 282 3.59 4.81 27.32
N ALA A 283 4.15 3.73 26.77
CA ALA A 283 3.71 2.36 27.04
C ALA A 283 4.89 1.38 27.20
N PRO A 284 5.91 1.68 28.04
CA PRO A 284 7.17 0.91 28.10
C PRO A 284 6.99 -0.57 28.49
N ASN A 285 5.87 -0.92 29.13
CA ASN A 285 5.56 -2.28 29.59
C ASN A 285 4.50 -2.99 28.75
N ARG A 286 4.09 -2.41 27.61
CA ARG A 286 3.05 -2.97 26.73
C ARG A 286 3.68 -3.34 25.40
N ASP A 287 3.38 -4.53 24.90
CA ASP A 287 3.88 -5.00 23.61
C ASP A 287 3.02 -4.48 22.45
N ILE A 288 3.04 -3.16 22.22
CA ILE A 288 2.32 -2.54 21.11
C ILE A 288 3.21 -2.54 19.87
N LYS A 289 2.73 -3.19 18.80
CA LYS A 289 3.46 -3.29 17.53
C LYS A 289 3.01 -2.27 16.50
N ILE A 290 3.91 -2.00 15.55
CA ILE A 290 3.63 -1.21 14.36
C ILE A 290 3.35 -2.12 13.16
N TYR A 291 2.38 -1.76 12.32
CA TYR A 291 1.97 -2.48 11.11
C TYR A 291 1.94 -1.47 9.96
N SER A 292 2.84 -1.59 8.98
CA SER A 292 3.12 -0.49 8.04
C SER A 292 3.20 -0.93 6.57
N PHE A 293 3.38 0.04 5.66
CA PHE A 293 3.38 -0.11 4.20
C PHE A 293 4.48 0.74 3.53
N ASN A 294 5.22 0.14 2.57
CA ASN A 294 6.06 0.70 1.48
C ASN A 294 7.32 -0.18 1.22
N GLY A 295 7.89 -0.76 2.28
CA GLY A 295 9.09 -1.60 2.22
C GLY A 295 10.41 -0.83 2.27
N THR A 296 10.50 0.28 3.02
CA THR A 296 11.79 1.01 3.09
C THR A 296 12.83 0.25 3.93
N PRO A 297 14.13 0.29 3.56
CA PRO A 297 15.18 -0.42 4.27
C PRO A 297 15.22 -0.17 5.78
N ALA A 298 15.01 1.07 6.22
CA ALA A 298 14.98 1.40 7.63
C ALA A 298 13.83 0.70 8.38
N ILE A 299 12.65 0.58 7.78
CA ILE A 299 11.50 -0.07 8.41
C ILE A 299 11.61 -1.59 8.36
N LEU A 300 12.17 -2.15 7.28
CA LEU A 300 12.51 -3.58 7.23
C LEU A 300 13.53 -3.94 8.33
N LYS A 301 14.47 -3.05 8.65
CA LYS A 301 15.33 -3.23 9.82
C LYS A 301 14.53 -3.23 11.14
N MET A 302 13.53 -2.36 11.27
CA MET A 302 12.64 -2.35 12.44
C MET A 302 11.76 -3.61 12.55
N VAL A 303 11.45 -4.27 11.43
CA VAL A 303 10.83 -5.62 11.42
C VAL A 303 11.80 -6.64 12.01
N LYS A 304 13.07 -6.60 11.59
CA LYS A 304 14.13 -7.44 12.17
C LYS A 304 14.33 -7.19 13.67
N ASP A 305 14.23 -5.95 14.11
CA ASP A 305 14.39 -5.57 15.52
C ASP A 305 13.12 -5.82 16.36
N GLY A 306 11.97 -6.06 15.73
CA GLY A 306 10.71 -6.46 16.38
C GLY A 306 9.83 -5.32 16.89
N SER A 307 10.16 -4.05 16.59
CA SER A 307 9.29 -2.90 16.87
C SER A 307 8.18 -2.73 15.82
N VAL A 308 8.43 -3.20 14.60
CA VAL A 308 7.43 -3.34 13.54
C VAL A 308 7.13 -4.83 13.43
N ALA A 309 5.85 -5.23 13.51
CA ALA A 309 5.46 -6.63 13.39
C ALA A 309 5.47 -7.09 11.93
N VAL A 310 5.04 -6.20 11.04
CA VAL A 310 4.93 -6.47 9.61
C VAL A 310 5.12 -5.20 8.80
N ASN A 311 5.68 -5.39 7.62
CA ASN A 311 5.70 -4.41 6.55
C ASN A 311 5.02 -5.03 5.31
N VAL A 312 3.97 -4.40 4.80
CA VAL A 312 3.44 -4.74 3.47
C VAL A 312 4.27 -3.94 2.47
N ALA A 313 5.25 -4.58 1.85
CA ALA A 313 6.24 -3.92 1.01
C ALA A 313 5.79 -3.94 -0.46
N GLU A 314 6.05 -2.86 -1.20
CA GLU A 314 5.90 -2.80 -2.66
C GLU A 314 7.24 -2.85 -3.41
N ASN A 315 8.36 -2.92 -2.67
CA ASN A 315 9.74 -2.83 -3.17
C ASN A 315 10.00 -1.56 -4.01
N PRO A 316 10.64 -0.52 -3.44
CA PRO A 316 10.96 0.70 -4.17
C PRO A 316 11.77 0.47 -5.46
N ASP A 317 12.56 -0.62 -5.55
CA ASP A 317 13.28 -0.98 -6.77
C ASP A 317 12.32 -1.50 -7.87
N TRP A 318 11.40 -2.41 -7.56
CA TRP A 318 10.40 -2.89 -8.54
C TRP A 318 9.46 -1.76 -8.97
N VAL A 319 8.97 -0.96 -8.03
CA VAL A 319 8.15 0.23 -8.33
C VAL A 319 8.86 1.18 -9.29
N SER A 320 10.20 1.25 -9.25
CA SER A 320 10.98 2.06 -10.20
C SER A 320 10.89 1.56 -11.64
N TYR A 321 10.78 0.25 -11.85
CA TYR A 321 10.56 -0.31 -13.19
C TYR A 321 9.15 0.02 -13.70
N VAL A 322 8.12 -0.13 -12.86
CA VAL A 322 6.73 0.23 -13.20
C VAL A 322 6.62 1.71 -13.55
N ASN A 323 7.17 2.60 -12.71
CA ASN A 323 7.14 4.03 -12.96
C ASN A 323 7.80 4.42 -14.29
N LEU A 324 8.90 3.74 -14.65
CA LEU A 324 9.58 3.98 -15.92
C LEU A 324 8.84 3.36 -17.10
N ASP A 325 8.17 2.22 -16.95
CA ASP A 325 7.33 1.66 -18.00
C ASP A 325 6.22 2.65 -18.38
N VAL A 326 5.48 3.18 -17.40
CA VAL A 326 4.47 4.23 -17.62
C VAL A 326 5.08 5.46 -18.30
N ALA A 327 6.28 5.89 -17.88
CA ALA A 327 6.95 7.03 -18.50
C ALA A 327 7.39 6.76 -19.95
N PHE A 328 7.91 5.58 -20.24
CA PHE A 328 8.27 5.18 -21.60
C PHE A 328 7.03 5.07 -22.48
N ARG A 329 5.94 4.50 -21.97
CA ARG A 329 4.65 4.46 -22.67
C ARG A 329 4.16 5.86 -23.05
N ALA A 330 4.20 6.78 -22.09
CA ALA A 330 3.84 8.18 -22.31
C ALA A 330 4.71 8.88 -23.36
N MET A 331 6.03 8.65 -23.33
CA MET A 331 6.97 9.21 -24.29
C MET A 331 6.81 8.64 -25.71
N LEU A 332 6.37 7.38 -25.82
CA LEU A 332 6.08 6.70 -27.09
C LEU A 332 4.66 6.99 -27.60
N GLY A 333 3.78 7.55 -26.77
CA GLY A 333 2.37 7.76 -27.08
C GLY A 333 1.56 6.47 -27.18
N VAL A 334 2.00 5.40 -26.52
CA VAL A 334 1.26 4.13 -26.46
C VAL A 334 0.34 4.14 -25.24
N PRO A 335 -0.84 3.49 -25.29
CA PRO A 335 -1.78 3.52 -24.17
C PRO A 335 -1.19 3.04 -22.84
N PRO A 336 -1.59 3.62 -21.70
CA PRO A 336 -1.18 3.15 -20.38
C PRO A 336 -1.77 1.76 -20.08
N ILE A 337 -1.14 1.03 -19.18
CA ILE A 337 -1.77 -0.11 -18.52
C ILE A 337 -2.66 0.44 -17.40
N LYS A 338 -3.95 0.12 -17.43
CA LYS A 338 -4.88 0.64 -16.43
C LYS A 338 -4.56 0.03 -15.06
N GLY A 339 -4.40 0.88 -14.05
CA GLY A 339 -4.13 0.44 -12.67
C GLY A 339 -2.77 -0.23 -12.50
N GLU A 340 -1.79 0.10 -13.36
CA GLU A 340 -0.46 -0.48 -13.31
C GLU A 340 0.23 -0.18 -11.98
N THR A 341 0.69 -1.23 -11.29
CA THR A 341 1.35 -1.13 -9.97
C THR A 341 2.49 -2.12 -9.82
N GLY A 342 3.38 -1.85 -8.86
CA GLY A 342 4.28 -2.87 -8.33
C GLY A 342 3.52 -3.85 -7.42
N PRO A 343 3.96 -5.13 -7.34
CA PRO A 343 3.29 -6.11 -6.50
C PRO A 343 3.57 -5.87 -5.02
N LEU A 344 2.63 -6.29 -4.17
CA LEU A 344 2.84 -6.35 -2.74
C LEU A 344 3.51 -7.66 -2.31
N ARG A 345 4.38 -7.57 -1.31
CA ARG A 345 4.84 -8.70 -0.53
C ARG A 345 4.83 -8.36 0.95
N LEU A 346 4.23 -9.22 1.74
CA LEU A 346 4.22 -9.10 3.19
C LEU A 346 5.56 -9.59 3.76
N ILE A 347 6.26 -8.70 4.46
CA ILE A 347 7.54 -8.96 5.11
C ILE A 347 7.36 -8.88 6.64
N ASP A 348 7.62 -10.00 7.32
CA ASP A 348 7.62 -10.09 8.77
C ASP A 348 8.89 -10.80 9.26
N LYS A 349 8.94 -11.14 10.55
CA LYS A 349 10.10 -11.80 11.15
C LYS A 349 10.50 -13.11 10.48
N SER A 350 9.57 -13.80 9.79
CA SER A 350 9.81 -15.09 9.15
C SER A 350 10.58 -15.00 7.82
N ASN A 351 10.53 -13.86 7.14
CA ASN A 351 11.16 -13.68 5.81
C ASN A 351 11.99 -12.38 5.68
N VAL A 352 12.06 -11.52 6.70
CA VAL A 352 12.82 -10.26 6.63
C VAL A 352 14.30 -10.45 6.31
N ASP A 353 14.91 -11.58 6.67
CA ASP A 353 16.31 -11.85 6.33
C ASP A 353 16.54 -12.04 4.82
N GLU A 354 15.49 -12.33 4.04
CA GLU A 354 15.56 -12.36 2.56
C GLU A 354 15.80 -10.96 1.96
N THR A 355 15.53 -9.90 2.74
CA THR A 355 15.73 -8.51 2.31
C THR A 355 17.19 -8.04 2.49
N GLY A 356 18.06 -8.89 3.04
CA GLY A 356 19.48 -8.60 3.24
C GLY A 356 19.86 -8.21 4.67
N ASN A 357 21.16 -8.04 4.91
CA ASN A 357 21.71 -7.61 6.20
C ASN A 357 22.84 -6.57 6.01
N PRO A 358 22.56 -5.25 6.14
CA PRO A 358 21.24 -4.67 6.42
C PRO A 358 20.24 -4.86 5.27
N PRO A 359 18.93 -4.73 5.51
CA PRO A 359 17.91 -4.72 4.45
C PRO A 359 18.24 -3.73 3.33
N ALA A 360 17.90 -4.08 2.10
CA ALA A 360 18.15 -3.26 0.92
C ALA A 360 17.00 -3.33 -0.09
N SER A 361 16.80 -2.24 -0.82
CA SER A 361 15.85 -2.20 -1.95
C SER A 361 16.22 -3.22 -3.02
N GLY A 362 15.24 -3.85 -3.66
CA GLY A 362 15.44 -4.91 -4.64
C GLY A 362 15.72 -6.30 -4.06
N LYS A 363 15.80 -6.45 -2.73
CA LYS A 363 15.97 -7.76 -2.07
C LYS A 363 14.66 -8.26 -1.47
N GLY A 364 14.48 -9.57 -1.49
CA GLY A 364 13.25 -10.20 -1.01
C GLY A 364 12.07 -10.09 -1.97
N PHE A 365 12.28 -9.89 -3.27
CA PHE A 365 11.19 -9.88 -4.26
C PHE A 365 11.47 -10.79 -5.46
N GLY A 366 12.46 -11.69 -5.31
CA GLY A 366 13.01 -12.46 -6.43
C GLY A 366 13.86 -11.59 -7.36
N ASP A 367 14.52 -12.24 -8.31
CA ASP A 367 15.47 -11.60 -9.23
C ASP A 367 14.98 -11.61 -10.69
N ALA A 368 13.72 -12.02 -10.94
CA ALA A 368 13.18 -12.20 -12.29
C ALA A 368 12.68 -10.89 -12.92
N TYR A 369 12.12 -9.98 -12.13
CA TYR A 369 11.48 -8.76 -12.64
C TYR A 369 12.43 -7.84 -13.43
N PRO A 370 13.71 -7.62 -13.08
CA PRO A 370 14.58 -6.76 -13.87
C PRO A 370 14.69 -7.23 -15.32
N ALA A 371 14.98 -8.52 -15.52
CA ALA A 371 15.11 -9.10 -16.85
C ALA A 371 13.77 -9.13 -17.61
N ALA A 372 12.66 -9.35 -16.89
CA ALA A 372 11.33 -9.34 -17.49
C ALA A 372 10.96 -7.95 -18.05
N PHE A 373 11.24 -6.86 -17.31
CA PHE A 373 11.04 -5.50 -17.82
C PHE A 373 11.99 -5.14 -18.96
N LEU A 374 13.27 -5.53 -18.91
CA LEU A 374 14.18 -5.28 -20.03
C LEU A 374 13.69 -5.98 -21.31
N LYS A 375 13.16 -7.21 -21.20
CA LYS A 375 12.54 -7.92 -22.32
C LYS A 375 11.25 -7.21 -22.78
N LEU A 376 10.41 -6.75 -21.84
CA LEU A 376 9.21 -5.97 -22.14
C LEU A 376 9.54 -4.72 -22.98
N TRP A 377 10.68 -4.09 -22.72
CA TRP A 377 11.17 -2.89 -23.40
C TRP A 377 11.98 -3.15 -24.69
N GLY A 378 12.12 -4.42 -25.09
CA GLY A 378 12.90 -4.79 -26.28
C GLY A 378 14.42 -4.61 -26.11
N LEU A 379 14.92 -4.61 -24.86
CA LEU A 379 16.33 -4.41 -24.53
C LEU A 379 17.10 -5.72 -24.25
N ALA A 380 16.41 -6.87 -24.16
CA ALA A 380 16.96 -8.17 -23.78
C ALA A 380 16.70 -9.28 -24.81
#